data_AF-A0AAN8WX52-F1
#
_entry.id   AF-A0AAN8WX52-F1
#
_cell.length_a   1.000
_cell.length_b   1.000
_cell.length_c   1.000
_cell.angle_alpha   90.00
_cell.angle_beta   90.00
_cell.angle_gamma   90.00
#
_symmetry.space_group_name_H-M   'P 1'
#
loop_
_entity.id
_entity.type
_entity.pdbx_description
1 polymer ?
#
loop_
_entity_poly.entity_id
_entity_poly.type
_entity_poly.pdbx_seq_one_letter_code
_entity_poly.pdbx_strand_id
1 'polypeptide(L)'
;MDPTAGSPHSYIPVAHTSQVGVLPEVASLSREDLEDLLACEDKLTEFVSGLPPLTAIKNQCDQLVVQNEALAKATLERSVDYELARDATIQKVEELTALRASFDDLTLRQQQTSEKLAPSSIQESLLIFAVQSEEESEEIADDFLQKQIDVDSFLGKYMEKRIETHLRKFKGEKLGSQLRELQKAGF
;
A
#
# COMPACT_ATOMS: atom_id res chain seq x y z
N MET A 1 20.52 16.75 7.32
CA MET A 1 19.54 16.90 8.42
C MET A 1 19.79 18.27 9.02
N ASP A 2 19.24 19.31 8.38
CA ASP A 2 19.43 20.70 8.80
C ASP A 2 18.56 21.00 10.04
N PRO A 3 19.12 21.60 11.11
CA PRO A 3 18.40 21.81 12.37
C PRO A 3 17.59 23.11 12.41
N THR A 4 17.35 23.78 11.28
CA THR A 4 16.62 25.06 11.22
C THR A 4 15.20 24.89 10.68
N ALA A 5 14.48 23.90 11.19
CA ALA A 5 13.03 23.89 11.10
C ALA A 5 12.50 24.95 12.07
N GLY A 6 12.33 26.17 11.56
CA GLY A 6 11.75 27.29 12.29
C GLY A 6 10.42 26.87 12.92
N SER A 7 10.40 26.95 14.25
CA SER A 7 9.22 26.72 15.09
C SER A 7 8.00 27.45 14.50
N PRO A 8 6.80 26.83 14.47
CA PRO A 8 5.59 27.55 14.07
C PRO A 8 5.46 28.77 14.97
N HIS A 9 5.47 29.96 14.38
CA HIS A 9 5.24 31.22 15.07
C HIS A 9 3.84 31.18 15.69
N SER A 10 3.76 30.67 16.92
CA SER A 10 2.62 30.88 17.78
C SER A 10 2.56 32.37 18.05
N TYR A 11 1.57 33.04 17.47
CA TYR A 11 1.19 34.37 17.89
C TYR A 11 0.72 34.26 19.34
N ILE A 12 1.60 34.59 20.29
CA ILE A 12 1.25 34.77 21.69
C ILE A 12 0.70 36.20 21.79
N PRO A 13 -0.58 36.39 22.17
CA PRO A 13 -1.11 37.72 22.40
C PRO A 13 -0.31 38.34 23.55
N VAL A 14 0.38 39.45 23.29
CA VAL A 14 1.03 40.22 24.34
C VAL A 14 -0.09 40.74 25.24
N ALA A 15 -0.08 40.37 26.51
CA ALA A 15 -1.06 40.85 27.48
C ALA A 15 -1.00 42.39 27.52
N HIS A 16 -2.09 43.04 27.12
CA HIS A 16 -2.22 44.50 27.20
C HIS A 16 -2.25 44.89 28.67
N THR A 17 -1.13 45.38 29.18
CA THR A 17 -1.09 46.11 30.45
C THR A 17 -1.86 47.41 30.25
N SER A 18 -3.05 47.49 30.84
CA SER A 18 -3.80 48.75 30.92
C SER A 18 -3.04 49.70 31.84
N GLN A 19 -2.07 50.43 31.28
CA GLN A 19 -1.50 51.60 31.92
C GLN A 19 -2.40 52.78 31.59
N VAL A 20 -3.31 53.10 32.53
CA VAL A 20 -3.93 54.43 32.60
C VAL A 20 -2.84 55.38 33.11
N GLY A 21 -1.89 55.69 32.24
CA GLY A 21 -0.87 56.71 32.43
C GLY A 21 -1.17 57.85 31.46
N VAL A 22 -1.12 59.08 31.95
CA VAL A 22 -1.24 60.34 31.19
C VAL A 22 -0.67 60.17 29.77
N LEU A 23 -1.49 60.35 28.72
CA LEU A 23 -1.03 60.36 27.32
C LEU A 23 -0.05 61.53 27.14
N PRO A 24 1.27 61.30 27.11
CA PRO A 24 2.24 62.39 27.04
C PRO A 24 2.09 63.21 25.75
N GLU A 25 1.60 62.59 24.69
CA GLU A 25 1.27 63.25 23.43
C GLU A 25 0.15 64.29 23.61
N VAL A 26 -0.88 63.99 24.42
CA VAL A 26 -1.98 64.92 24.73
C VAL A 26 -1.52 66.04 25.67
N ALA A 27 -0.63 65.72 26.62
CA ALA A 27 -0.06 66.70 27.55
C ALA A 27 0.87 67.73 26.89
N SER A 28 1.35 67.45 25.67
CA SER A 28 2.24 68.32 24.89
C SER A 28 1.53 69.30 23.94
N LEU A 29 0.20 69.17 23.79
CA LEU A 29 -0.61 70.02 22.91
C LEU A 29 -0.95 71.37 23.56
N SER A 30 -1.08 72.42 22.74
CA SER A 30 -1.55 73.72 23.23
C SER A 30 -3.07 73.70 23.48
N ARG A 31 -3.58 74.67 24.24
CA ARG A 31 -5.03 74.79 24.51
C ARG A 31 -5.85 74.94 23.24
N GLU A 32 -5.34 75.70 22.26
CA GLU A 32 -5.99 75.90 20.97
C GLU A 32 -6.05 74.58 20.19
N ASP A 33 -4.97 73.80 20.20
CA ASP A 33 -4.94 72.47 19.56
C ASP A 33 -5.93 71.48 20.21
N LEU A 34 -6.06 71.54 21.54
CA LEU A 34 -7.01 70.71 22.30
C LEU A 34 -8.48 71.09 22.04
N GLU A 35 -8.78 72.39 21.93
CA GLU A 35 -10.12 72.88 21.57
C GLU A 35 -10.47 72.48 20.12
N ASP A 36 -9.49 72.55 19.22
CA ASP A 36 -9.62 72.08 17.83
C ASP A 36 -9.83 70.56 17.72
N LEU A 37 -9.13 69.78 18.56
CA LEU A 37 -9.29 68.32 18.62
C LEU A 37 -10.67 67.92 19.18
N LEU A 38 -11.19 68.70 20.14
CA LEU A 38 -12.51 68.48 20.72
C LEU A 38 -13.64 68.87 19.75
N ALA A 39 -13.40 69.88 18.91
CA ALA A 39 -14.38 70.40 17.97
C ALA A 39 -14.49 69.60 16.65
N CYS A 40 -13.48 68.79 16.30
CA CYS A 40 -13.44 68.03 15.06
C CYS A 40 -13.08 66.56 15.29
N GLU A 41 -14.07 65.68 15.13
CA GLU A 41 -13.95 64.23 15.31
C GLU A 41 -12.92 63.61 14.34
N ASP A 42 -12.80 64.13 13.12
CA ASP A 42 -11.81 63.66 12.15
C ASP A 42 -10.37 63.94 12.62
N LYS A 43 -10.12 65.15 13.17
CA LYS A 43 -8.80 65.51 13.74
C LYS A 43 -8.46 64.65 14.96
N LEU A 44 -9.45 64.37 15.81
CA LEU A 44 -9.30 63.48 16.95
C LEU A 44 -8.95 62.05 16.52
N THR A 45 -9.64 61.55 15.48
CA THR A 45 -9.42 60.21 14.92
C THR A 45 -8.03 60.11 14.30
N GLU A 46 -7.60 61.13 13.57
CA GLU A 46 -6.25 61.22 13.01
C GLU A 46 -5.18 61.23 14.13
N PHE A 47 -5.36 62.05 15.16
CA PHE A 47 -4.46 62.11 16.31
C PHE A 47 -4.34 60.76 17.02
N VAL A 48 -5.46 60.10 17.32
CA VAL A 48 -5.49 58.78 17.94
C VAL A 48 -4.80 57.75 17.04
N SER A 49 -5.06 57.80 15.72
CA SER A 49 -4.43 56.90 14.74
C SER A 49 -2.91 57.06 14.64
N GLY A 50 -2.40 58.26 14.95
CA GLY A 50 -0.97 58.59 15.00
C GLY A 50 -0.27 58.21 16.31
N LEU A 51 -1.00 57.77 17.35
CA LEU A 51 -0.39 57.42 18.63
C LEU A 51 0.60 56.25 18.48
N PRO A 52 1.76 56.28 19.16
CA PRO A 52 2.78 55.24 19.04
C PRO A 52 2.27 53.81 19.28
N PRO A 53 1.38 53.53 20.25
CA PRO A 53 0.83 52.19 20.44
C PRO A 53 -0.04 51.72 19.27
N LEU A 54 -0.86 52.60 18.70
CA LEU A 54 -1.79 52.25 17.63
C LEU A 54 -1.06 52.09 16.28
N THR A 55 -0.07 52.96 16.01
CA THR A 55 0.82 52.82 14.85
C THR A 55 1.69 51.56 14.94
N ALA A 56 2.21 51.21 16.12
CA ALA A 56 2.95 49.97 16.32
C ALA A 56 2.11 48.73 16.02
N ILE A 57 0.85 48.69 16.48
CA ILE A 57 -0.10 47.61 16.17
C ILE A 57 -0.40 47.56 14.67
N LYS A 58 -0.65 48.71 14.03
CA LYS A 58 -0.90 48.79 12.59
C LYS A 58 0.28 48.24 11.78
N ASN A 59 1.50 48.67 12.12
CA ASN A 59 2.72 48.18 11.47
C ASN A 59 2.92 46.68 11.67
N GLN A 60 2.60 46.16 12.86
CA GLN A 60 2.65 44.71 13.12
C GLN A 60 1.62 43.94 12.30
N CYS A 61 0.39 44.46 12.18
CA CYS A 61 -0.64 43.87 11.32
C CYS A 61 -0.18 43.84 9.86
N ASP A 62 0.35 44.95 9.34
CA ASP A 62 0.83 45.04 7.96
C ASP A 62 1.99 44.05 7.71
N GLN A 63 2.91 43.91 8.66
CA GLN A 63 3.99 42.91 8.59
C GLN A 63 3.45 41.48 8.57
N LEU A 64 2.46 41.17 9.42
CA LEU A 64 1.84 39.85 9.46
C LEU A 64 1.09 39.52 8.16
N VAL A 65 0.43 40.51 7.55
CA VAL A 65 -0.24 40.33 6.25
C VAL A 65 0.78 39.96 5.19
N VAL A 66 1.89 40.70 5.09
CA VAL A 66 2.96 40.41 4.12
C VAL A 66 3.60 39.04 4.36
N GLN A 67 3.86 38.69 5.63
CA GLN A 67 4.42 37.38 5.99
C GLN A 67 3.46 36.23 5.65
N ASN A 68 2.17 36.39 5.94
CA ASN A 68 1.15 35.39 5.63
C ASN A 68 1.04 35.20 4.12
N GLU A 69 1.02 36.29 3.35
CA GLU A 69 0.97 36.23 1.89
C GLU A 69 2.21 35.53 1.30
N ALA A 70 3.41 35.84 1.80
CA ALA A 70 4.64 35.18 1.40
C ALA A 70 4.62 33.69 1.72
N LEU A 71 4.13 33.31 2.90
CA LEU A 71 4.00 31.92 3.31
C LEU A 71 2.97 31.16 2.46
N ALA A 72 1.83 31.78 2.17
CA ALA A 72 0.79 31.21 1.32
C ALA A 72 1.32 30.94 -0.10
N LYS A 73 2.06 31.90 -0.68
CA LYS A 73 2.72 31.75 -1.99
C LYS A 73 3.73 30.60 -1.98
N ALA A 74 4.64 30.57 -1.01
CA ALA A 74 5.63 29.50 -0.89
C ALA A 74 4.99 28.11 -0.65
N THR A 75 3.87 28.07 0.09
CA THR A 75 3.12 26.83 0.31
C THR A 75 2.45 26.35 -0.97
N LEU A 76 1.87 27.25 -1.76
CA LEU A 76 1.22 26.94 -3.03
C LEU A 76 2.22 26.47 -4.09
N GLU A 77 3.40 27.11 -4.17
CA GLU A 77 4.47 26.67 -5.07
C GLU A 77 4.91 25.24 -4.74
N ARG A 78 5.08 24.93 -3.44
CA ARG A 78 5.50 23.60 -3.00
C ARG A 78 4.38 22.55 -3.04
N SER A 79 3.11 22.95 -3.00
CA SER A 79 2.00 22.00 -3.04
C SER A 79 1.94 21.27 -4.37
N VAL A 80 2.29 21.93 -5.47
CA VAL A 80 2.31 21.31 -6.82
C VAL A 80 3.31 20.15 -6.87
N ASP A 81 4.56 20.38 -6.46
CA ASP A 81 5.59 19.34 -6.46
C ASP A 81 5.23 18.20 -5.50
N TYR A 82 4.63 18.53 -4.35
CA TYR A 82 4.15 17.56 -3.39
C TYR A 82 3.03 16.68 -3.97
N GLU A 83 2.04 17.26 -4.63
CA GLU A 83 0.94 16.54 -5.27
C GLU A 83 1.45 15.62 -6.38
N LEU A 84 2.38 16.09 -7.21
CA LEU A 84 3.01 15.28 -8.24
C LEU A 84 3.76 14.08 -7.65
N ALA A 85 4.55 14.31 -6.60
CA ALA A 85 5.30 13.25 -5.92
C ALA A 85 4.35 12.25 -5.23
N ARG A 86 3.27 12.74 -4.61
CA ARG A 86 2.22 11.91 -4.01
C ARG A 86 1.58 11.02 -5.06
N ASP A 87 1.15 11.59 -6.18
CA ASP A 87 0.44 10.84 -7.22
C ASP A 87 1.35 9.81 -7.89
N ALA A 88 2.62 10.15 -8.15
CA ALA A 88 3.62 9.20 -8.63
C ALA A 88 3.86 8.05 -7.63
N THR A 89 3.86 8.35 -6.33
CA THR A 89 3.99 7.34 -5.28
C THR A 89 2.80 6.41 -5.26
N ILE A 90 1.57 6.95 -5.37
CA ILE A 90 0.34 6.15 -5.42
C ILE A 90 0.38 5.20 -6.62
N GLN A 91 0.73 5.69 -7.82
CA GLN A 91 0.86 4.85 -9.01
C GLN A 91 1.90 3.73 -8.82
N LYS A 92 3.05 4.02 -8.23
CA LYS A 92 4.09 3.01 -7.98
C LYS A 92 3.64 1.96 -6.97
N VAL A 93 2.87 2.34 -5.96
CA VAL A 93 2.29 1.41 -4.99
C VAL A 93 1.24 0.52 -5.65
N GLU A 94 0.40 1.06 -6.53
CA GLU A 94 -0.58 0.29 -7.29
C GLU A 94 0.11 -0.73 -8.22
N GLU A 95 1.12 -0.30 -8.97
CA GLU A 95 1.95 -1.18 -9.81
C GLU A 95 2.60 -2.31 -8.98
N LEU A 96 3.21 -1.98 -7.85
CA LEU A 96 3.83 -2.96 -6.95
C LEU A 96 2.82 -3.95 -6.40
N THR A 97 1.64 -3.47 -6.03
CA THR A 97 0.57 -4.31 -5.46
C THR A 97 0.07 -5.30 -6.52
N ALA A 98 -0.15 -4.83 -7.76
CA ALA A 98 -0.53 -5.68 -8.88
C ALA A 98 0.54 -6.72 -9.20
N LEU A 99 1.81 -6.30 -9.24
CA LEU A 99 2.93 -7.21 -9.51
C LEU A 99 3.09 -8.26 -8.42
N ARG A 100 2.92 -7.87 -7.14
CA ARG A 100 2.95 -8.80 -6.01
C ARG A 100 1.84 -9.84 -6.10
N ALA A 101 0.60 -9.41 -6.40
CA ALA A 101 -0.50 -10.34 -6.57
C ALA A 101 -0.24 -11.35 -7.70
N SER A 102 0.33 -10.89 -8.82
CA SER A 102 0.75 -11.78 -9.92
C SER A 102 1.86 -12.73 -9.51
N PHE A 103 2.84 -12.27 -8.73
CA PHE A 103 3.93 -13.10 -8.24
C PHE A 103 3.44 -14.19 -7.29
N ASP A 104 2.53 -13.84 -6.37
CA ASP A 104 1.96 -14.77 -5.40
C ASP A 104 1.13 -15.87 -6.11
N ASP A 105 0.32 -15.50 -7.11
CA ASP A 105 -0.41 -16.46 -7.95
C ASP A 105 0.52 -17.39 -8.74
N LEU A 106 1.57 -16.84 -9.37
CA LEU A 106 2.57 -17.65 -10.09
C LEU A 106 3.30 -18.61 -9.16
N THR A 107 3.66 -18.17 -7.96
CA THR A 107 4.31 -18.98 -6.94
C THR A 107 3.40 -20.11 -6.48
N LEU A 108 2.13 -19.83 -6.25
CA LEU A 108 1.15 -20.85 -5.88
C LEU A 108 0.99 -21.90 -6.99
N ARG A 109 0.88 -21.47 -8.25
CA ARG A 109 0.77 -22.39 -9.40
C ARG A 109 2.03 -23.23 -9.57
N GLN A 110 3.20 -22.62 -9.38
CA GLN A 110 4.48 -23.32 -9.39
C GLN A 110 4.49 -24.40 -8.31
N GLN A 111 4.12 -24.06 -7.08
CA GLN A 111 4.09 -25.00 -5.96
C GLN A 111 3.14 -26.17 -6.25
N GLN A 112 1.90 -25.88 -6.65
CA GLN A 112 0.91 -26.92 -6.99
C GLN A 112 1.42 -27.85 -8.11
N THR A 113 2.08 -27.29 -9.12
CA THR A 113 2.65 -28.07 -10.21
C THR A 113 3.84 -28.90 -9.74
N SER A 114 4.70 -28.32 -8.90
CA SER A 114 5.86 -28.98 -8.31
C SER A 114 5.44 -30.14 -7.41
N GLU A 115 4.38 -29.98 -6.63
CA GLU A 115 3.81 -31.05 -5.79
C GLU A 115 3.26 -32.18 -6.66
N LYS A 116 2.48 -31.87 -7.70
CA LYS A 116 1.96 -32.89 -8.63
C LYS A 116 3.06 -33.64 -9.38
N LEU A 117 4.11 -32.95 -9.76
CA LEU A 117 5.26 -33.51 -10.48
C LEU A 117 6.34 -34.02 -9.53
N ALA A 118 6.13 -33.96 -8.21
CA ALA A 118 7.06 -34.51 -7.24
C ALA A 118 7.22 -36.01 -7.52
N PRO A 119 8.45 -36.56 -7.52
CA PRO A 119 8.66 -37.97 -7.80
C PRO A 119 7.83 -38.92 -6.92
N SER A 120 7.58 -38.55 -5.66
CA SER A 120 6.71 -39.28 -4.74
C SER A 120 5.24 -39.27 -5.19
N SER A 121 4.73 -38.12 -5.64
CA SER A 121 3.35 -37.99 -6.12
C SER A 121 3.13 -38.72 -7.45
N ILE A 122 4.14 -38.72 -8.33
CA ILE A 122 4.15 -39.53 -9.56
C ILE A 122 4.14 -41.02 -9.21
N GLN A 123 4.96 -41.44 -8.25
CA GLN A 123 5.00 -42.83 -7.78
C GLN A 123 3.63 -43.27 -7.23
N GLU A 124 3.02 -42.46 -6.37
CA GLU A 124 1.70 -42.72 -5.80
C GLU A 124 0.63 -42.80 -6.91
N SER A 125 0.63 -41.85 -7.84
CA SER A 125 -0.30 -41.84 -8.97
C SER A 125 -0.15 -43.10 -9.84
N LEU A 126 1.08 -43.56 -10.10
CA LEU A 126 1.31 -44.82 -10.83
C LEU A 126 0.68 -46.03 -10.14
N LEU A 127 0.74 -46.09 -8.80
CA LEU A 127 0.15 -47.18 -8.04
C LEU A 127 -1.38 -47.10 -8.03
N ILE A 128 -1.96 -45.91 -7.86
CA ILE A 128 -3.40 -45.70 -7.95
C ILE A 128 -3.93 -46.11 -9.33
N PHE A 129 -3.30 -45.62 -10.40
CA PHE A 129 -3.70 -45.97 -11.76
C PHE A 129 -3.49 -47.44 -12.09
N ALA A 130 -2.57 -48.13 -11.40
CA ALA A 130 -2.41 -49.57 -11.55
C ALA A 130 -3.57 -50.35 -10.90
N VAL A 131 -4.06 -49.90 -9.75
CA VAL A 131 -5.25 -50.49 -9.10
C VAL A 131 -6.48 -50.24 -9.96
N GLN A 132 -6.67 -49.02 -10.48
CA GLN A 132 -7.79 -48.70 -11.37
C GLN A 132 -7.76 -49.54 -12.65
N SER A 133 -6.60 -49.69 -13.29
CA SER A 133 -6.52 -50.54 -14.48
C SER A 133 -6.66 -52.03 -14.16
N GLU A 134 -6.37 -52.46 -12.94
CA GLU A 134 -6.69 -53.82 -12.48
C GLU A 134 -8.20 -54.00 -12.36
N GLU A 135 -8.91 -53.07 -11.72
CA GLU A 135 -10.37 -53.06 -11.63
C GLU A 135 -11.03 -53.07 -13.02
N GLU A 136 -10.59 -52.21 -13.94
CA GLU A 136 -11.06 -52.20 -15.33
C GLU A 136 -10.81 -53.54 -16.04
N SER A 137 -9.71 -54.25 -15.74
CA SER A 137 -9.47 -55.57 -16.31
C SER A 137 -10.44 -56.62 -15.77
N GLU A 138 -10.85 -56.52 -14.50
CA GLU A 138 -11.85 -57.40 -13.91
C GLU A 138 -13.25 -57.10 -14.50
N GLU A 139 -13.59 -55.83 -14.75
CA GLU A 139 -14.82 -55.47 -15.47
C GLU A 139 -14.87 -56.09 -16.87
N ILE A 140 -13.76 -56.04 -17.62
CA ILE A 140 -13.65 -56.68 -18.94
C ILE A 140 -13.85 -58.21 -18.83
N ALA A 141 -13.34 -58.84 -17.77
CA ALA A 141 -13.54 -60.26 -17.53
C ALA A 141 -15.00 -60.60 -17.21
N ASP A 142 -15.65 -59.78 -16.39
CA ASP A 142 -17.07 -59.93 -16.06
C ASP A 142 -17.96 -59.78 -17.29
N ASP A 143 -17.70 -58.81 -18.16
CA ASP A 143 -18.41 -58.62 -19.43
C ASP A 143 -18.32 -59.85 -20.33
N PHE A 144 -17.15 -60.49 -20.39
CA PHE A 144 -16.95 -61.73 -21.13
C PHE A 144 -17.73 -62.89 -20.53
N LEU A 145 -17.70 -63.05 -19.19
CA LEU A 145 -18.47 -64.09 -18.48
C LEU A 145 -19.98 -63.93 -18.67
N GLN A 146 -20.45 -62.68 -18.75
CA GLN A 146 -21.83 -62.33 -19.02
C GLN A 146 -22.20 -62.41 -20.52
N LYS A 147 -21.26 -62.82 -21.39
CA LYS A 147 -21.42 -62.93 -22.84
C LYS A 147 -21.76 -61.60 -23.52
N GLN A 148 -21.36 -60.47 -22.93
CA GLN A 148 -21.54 -59.13 -23.52
C GLN A 148 -20.50 -58.85 -24.60
N ILE A 149 -19.32 -59.46 -24.50
CA ILE A 149 -18.24 -59.39 -25.49
C ILE A 149 -17.83 -60.79 -25.96
N ASP A 150 -17.32 -60.89 -27.19
CA ASP A 150 -16.82 -62.12 -27.78
C ASP A 150 -15.35 -62.41 -27.38
N VAL A 151 -14.88 -63.62 -27.71
CA VAL A 151 -13.54 -64.10 -27.30
C VAL A 151 -12.42 -63.23 -27.86
N ASP A 152 -12.53 -62.78 -29.12
CA ASP A 152 -11.47 -61.99 -29.75
C ASP A 152 -11.39 -60.59 -29.11
N SER A 153 -12.56 -59.98 -28.85
CA SER A 153 -12.64 -58.70 -28.11
C SER A 153 -12.11 -58.81 -26.68
N PHE A 154 -12.43 -59.90 -25.97
CA PHE A 154 -11.93 -60.14 -24.62
C PHE A 154 -10.40 -60.25 -24.61
N LEU A 155 -9.84 -61.12 -25.46
CA LEU A 155 -8.40 -61.34 -25.52
C LEU A 155 -7.63 -60.05 -25.82
N GLY A 156 -8.12 -59.23 -26.75
CA GLY A 156 -7.51 -57.94 -27.07
C GLY A 156 -7.51 -56.98 -25.87
N LYS A 157 -8.72 -56.67 -25.36
CA LYS A 157 -8.89 -55.66 -24.30
C LYS A 157 -8.28 -56.08 -22.97
N TYR A 158 -8.48 -57.34 -22.57
CA TYR A 158 -8.00 -57.85 -21.29
C TYR A 158 -6.47 -57.93 -21.26
N MET A 159 -5.83 -58.40 -22.34
CA MET A 159 -4.37 -58.44 -22.42
C MET A 159 -3.76 -57.05 -22.43
N GLU A 160 -4.32 -56.12 -23.21
CA GLU A 160 -3.88 -54.72 -23.22
C GLU A 160 -3.94 -54.13 -21.81
N LYS A 161 -5.08 -54.28 -21.13
CA LYS A 161 -5.29 -53.75 -19.79
C LYS A 161 -4.39 -54.39 -18.73
N ARG A 162 -4.19 -55.71 -18.79
CA ARG A 162 -3.26 -56.43 -17.88
C ARG A 162 -1.81 -56.01 -18.09
N ILE A 163 -1.37 -55.82 -19.34
CA ILE A 163 -0.03 -55.31 -19.65
C ILE A 163 0.15 -53.91 -19.05
N GLU A 164 -0.85 -53.04 -19.22
CA GLU A 164 -0.87 -51.69 -18.67
C GLU A 164 -0.75 -51.69 -17.12
N THR A 165 -1.56 -52.51 -16.44
CA THR A 165 -1.52 -52.72 -14.98
C THR A 165 -0.14 -53.14 -14.51
N HIS A 166 0.44 -54.20 -15.08
CA HIS A 166 1.74 -54.70 -14.67
C HIS A 166 2.86 -53.69 -14.92
N LEU A 167 2.82 -52.97 -16.05
CA LEU A 167 3.80 -51.95 -16.37
C LEU A 167 3.75 -50.79 -15.37
N ARG A 168 2.55 -50.36 -14.96
CA ARG A 168 2.37 -49.31 -13.94
C ARG A 168 2.86 -49.77 -12.57
N LYS A 169 2.50 -50.98 -12.12
CA LYS A 169 2.99 -51.56 -10.85
C LYS A 169 4.51 -51.60 -10.83
N PHE A 170 5.12 -52.16 -11.88
CA PHE A 170 6.59 -52.24 -11.98
C PHE A 170 7.27 -50.87 -11.95
N LYS A 171 6.77 -49.90 -12.73
CA LYS A 171 7.31 -48.54 -12.74
C LYS A 171 7.17 -47.85 -11.38
N GLY A 172 6.02 -47.99 -10.72
CA GLY A 172 5.77 -47.43 -9.39
C GLY A 172 6.70 -48.03 -8.32
N GLU A 173 6.87 -49.36 -8.30
CA GLU A 173 7.77 -50.05 -7.38
C GLU A 173 9.23 -49.66 -7.61
N LYS A 174 9.66 -49.60 -8.89
CA LYS A 174 11.03 -49.24 -9.25
C LYS A 174 11.36 -47.81 -8.84
N LEU A 175 10.47 -46.86 -9.14
CA LEU A 175 10.60 -45.47 -8.73
C LEU A 175 10.66 -45.35 -7.20
N GLY A 176 9.77 -46.04 -6.48
CA GLY A 176 9.78 -46.06 -5.03
C GLY A 176 11.08 -46.62 -4.44
N SER A 177 11.69 -47.62 -5.07
CA SER A 177 13.01 -48.13 -4.66
C SER A 177 14.09 -47.07 -4.83
N GLN A 178 14.13 -46.41 -6.00
CA GLN A 178 15.11 -45.36 -6.30
C GLN A 178 14.99 -44.17 -5.33
N LEU A 179 13.76 -43.76 -4.99
CA LEU A 179 13.53 -42.68 -4.03
C LEU A 179 14.02 -43.04 -2.63
N ARG A 180 13.78 -44.28 -2.16
CA ARG A 180 14.31 -44.74 -0.87
C ARG A 180 15.84 -44.82 -0.87
N GLU A 181 16.46 -45.20 -1.98
CA GLU A 181 17.92 -45.22 -2.11
C GLU A 181 18.50 -43.80 -2.04
N LEU A 182 17.89 -42.83 -2.72
CA LEU A 182 18.29 -41.42 -2.65
C LEU A 182 18.15 -40.85 -1.24
N GLN A 183 17.03 -41.11 -0.57
CA GLN A 183 16.80 -40.68 0.81
C GLN A 183 17.85 -41.24 1.77
N LYS A 184 18.24 -42.51 1.59
CA LYS A 184 19.33 -43.14 2.38
C LYS A 184 20.70 -42.54 2.10
N ALA A 185 20.93 -42.06 0.87
CA ALA A 185 22.16 -41.40 0.47
C ALA A 185 22.23 -39.92 0.93
N GLY A 186 21.19 -39.41 1.60
CA GLY A 186 21.16 -38.05 2.15
C GLY A 186 20.75 -36.98 1.14
N PHE A 187 20.09 -37.37 0.05
CA PHE A 187 19.51 -36.48 -0.95
C PHE A 187 18.00 -36.36 -0.81
#